data_AF-A0AAD5I4U0-F1
#
_entry.id   AF-A0AAD5I4U0-F1
#
_cell.length_a   1.000
_cell.length_b   1.000
_cell.length_c   1.000
_cell.angle_alpha   90.00
_cell.angle_beta   90.00
_cell.angle_gamma   90.00
#
_symmetry.space_group_name_H-M   'P 1'
#
loop_
_entity.id
_entity.type
_entity.pdbx_description
1 polymer ?
#
loop_
_entity_poly.entity_id
_entity_poly.type
_entity_poly.pdbx_seq_one_letter_code
_entity_poly.pdbx_strand_id
1 'polypeptide(L)'
;MHELCGLEFAHRMLIQRDSWPAYKAGIYAICHGAWISADFMFVQLIMKVQSDTCCCWLKSLSQWVYAERIIQLLILPKQGPISGNCLEIKEFLITLSRDDLCEIGQDVAGNTNEPDYSQALVVAHQRLCLAGNALETNFTSVKTFCFQRWFLALRAKVLGALVEIFKALSAIPYKQDNIQFGENMMVESHKFLKQITQTSFQLKRLSLEFDLIATSFIGMDCKSSKIIKALALSCSLLAVSAGFALYIPSLPVFETLTTCSLEISQNCSPTIVIQNLVGRLWNLDREICTNLCMILETSGWSQNCFHLQSRNQILNNGCEVKDVVDICRYAVCGIVCLQNEANKVHNEDNLSQITKNGLQLLSKVILKWIRIPFRAPKYFFRVRPCVGSELFVSNANTRNQDRISVLEGFHLSLHLCLQLKNKPPDLPIRLTMFYCIFYCVPKPASDGQNTEQMPSTSLAWENTDLVEMNERLFRYVTECSKKTNYGKRSRDNDIDNNGKLVTAFADFEPNERGQGFSNCLLDVSKFPVGTYRIKWHSCCIDSQGSYWSLLPLNAEPIFTDGQSLGWTMRTKIATTLAQGIAFLHDKVKPHVHRYSCQ
;
A
#
# COMPACT_ATOMS: atom_id res chain seq x y z
N MET A 1 13.29 3.15 32.39
CA MET A 1 14.42 4.04 32.73
C MET A 1 14.69 5.10 31.66
N HIS A 2 14.93 4.74 30.39
CA HIS A 2 15.26 5.71 29.34
C HIS A 2 14.22 6.83 29.11
N GLU A 3 12.92 6.54 29.18
CA GLU A 3 11.87 7.58 29.04
C GLU A 3 11.79 8.54 30.24
N LEU A 4 12.08 8.05 31.45
CA LEU A 4 12.03 8.84 32.67
C LEU A 4 13.12 9.92 32.65
N CYS A 5 14.35 9.53 32.31
CA CYS A 5 15.44 10.47 32.11
C CYS A 5 15.14 11.43 30.94
N GLY A 6 14.57 10.93 29.84
CA GLY A 6 14.18 11.76 28.69
C GLY A 6 13.18 12.87 29.05
N LEU A 7 12.19 12.57 29.90
CA LEU A 7 11.19 13.54 30.35
C LEU A 7 11.80 14.62 31.25
N GLU A 8 12.71 14.24 32.15
CA GLU A 8 13.39 15.20 33.03
C GLU A 8 14.28 16.18 32.23
N PHE A 9 15.02 15.67 31.22
CA PHE A 9 15.75 16.54 30.30
C PHE A 9 14.82 17.43 29.48
N ALA A 10 13.69 16.91 29.01
CA ALA A 10 12.67 17.69 28.29
C ALA A 10 12.17 18.89 29.11
N HIS A 11 11.86 18.64 30.39
CA HIS A 11 11.40 19.66 31.31
C HIS A 11 12.45 20.76 31.51
N ARG A 12 13.72 20.40 31.75
CA ARG A 12 14.81 21.38 31.90
C ARG A 12 15.03 22.22 30.63
N MET A 13 14.97 21.61 29.45
CA MET A 13 15.14 22.31 28.17
C MET A 13 14.03 23.34 27.92
N LEU A 14 12.79 23.00 28.27
CA LEU A 14 11.64 23.91 28.09
C LEU A 14 11.62 25.06 29.10
N ILE A 15 12.12 24.84 30.34
CA ILE A 15 12.33 25.91 31.34
C ILE A 15 13.32 26.95 30.81
N GLN A 16 14.38 26.52 30.14
CA GLN A 16 15.40 27.40 29.54
C GLN A 16 14.90 28.16 28.29
N ARG A 17 13.64 27.99 27.91
CA ARG A 17 12.95 28.64 26.76
C ARG A 17 13.60 28.41 25.39
N ASP A 18 14.45 27.39 25.24
CA ASP A 18 15.09 27.10 23.96
C ASP A 18 14.25 26.14 23.10
N SER A 19 13.39 26.72 22.25
CA SER A 19 12.40 25.97 21.46
C SER A 19 13.02 25.07 20.38
N TRP A 20 14.17 25.44 19.81
CA TRP A 20 14.76 24.69 18.69
C TRP A 20 15.47 23.39 19.12
N PRO A 21 16.29 23.38 20.18
CA PRO A 21 16.79 22.14 20.76
C PRO A 21 15.68 21.26 21.32
N ALA A 22 14.64 21.83 21.94
CA ALA A 22 13.49 21.05 22.39
C ALA A 22 12.81 20.33 21.20
N TYR A 23 12.62 21.03 20.07
CA TYR A 23 12.11 20.42 18.84
C TYR A 23 13.00 19.28 18.33
N LYS A 24 14.33 19.49 18.27
CA LYS A 24 15.29 18.46 17.85
C LYS A 24 15.31 17.26 18.80
N ALA A 25 15.23 17.50 20.11
CA ALA A 25 15.17 16.45 21.12
C ALA A 25 13.86 15.64 20.98
N GLY A 26 12.74 16.29 20.67
CA GLY A 26 11.47 15.64 20.37
C GLY A 26 11.58 14.72 19.15
N ILE A 27 12.17 15.20 18.05
CA ILE A 27 12.46 14.36 16.87
C ILE A 27 13.32 13.15 17.25
N TYR A 28 14.37 13.37 18.03
CA TYR A 28 15.27 12.31 18.45
C TYR A 28 14.53 11.27 19.31
N ALA A 29 13.67 11.69 20.23
CA ALA A 29 12.85 10.84 21.07
C ALA A 29 11.92 9.94 20.22
N ILE A 30 11.18 10.51 19.26
CA ILE A 30 10.32 9.76 18.32
C ILE A 30 11.14 8.72 17.53
N CYS A 31 12.32 9.10 17.01
CA CYS A 31 13.18 8.18 16.26
C CYS A 31 13.71 6.98 17.10
N HIS A 32 13.65 7.08 18.43
CA HIS A 32 14.04 6.03 19.36
C HIS A 32 12.85 5.32 20.02
N GLY A 33 11.62 5.75 19.73
CA GLY A 33 10.39 5.19 20.29
C GLY A 33 10.07 5.69 21.70
N ALA A 34 10.62 6.83 22.12
CA ALA A 34 10.30 7.48 23.39
C ALA A 34 9.12 8.46 23.20
N TRP A 35 7.93 7.92 22.98
CA TRP A 35 6.75 8.71 22.58
C TRP A 35 6.22 9.60 23.69
N ILE A 36 6.33 9.18 24.95
CA ILE A 36 5.90 9.99 26.11
C ILE A 36 6.71 11.29 26.22
N SER A 37 8.04 11.19 26.11
CA SER A 37 8.92 12.38 26.16
C SER A 37 8.69 13.31 24.97
N ALA A 38 8.46 12.75 23.78
CA ALA A 38 8.16 13.51 22.59
C ALA A 38 6.84 14.28 22.71
N ASP A 39 5.79 13.63 23.24
CA ASP A 39 4.46 14.21 23.41
C ASP A 39 4.52 15.48 24.26
N PHE A 40 5.17 15.36 25.41
CA PHE A 40 5.41 16.47 26.33
C PHE A 40 6.11 17.65 25.65
N MET A 41 7.12 17.40 24.82
CA MET A 41 7.83 18.46 24.09
C MET A 41 6.95 19.13 23.03
N PHE A 42 6.24 18.36 22.20
CA PHE A 42 5.47 18.93 21.09
C PHE A 42 4.22 19.69 21.56
N VAL A 43 3.55 19.23 22.62
CA VAL A 43 2.43 19.96 23.25
C VAL A 43 2.88 21.34 23.73
N GLN A 44 4.09 21.47 24.27
CA GLN A 44 4.61 22.76 24.72
C GLN A 44 5.08 23.66 23.57
N LEU A 45 5.60 23.07 22.49
CA LEU A 45 6.06 23.81 21.31
C LEU A 45 4.91 24.36 20.47
N ILE A 46 3.78 23.65 20.41
CA ILE A 46 2.61 24.07 19.62
C ILE A 46 2.03 25.40 20.11
N MET A 47 2.17 25.71 21.40
CA MET A 47 1.69 26.96 22.01
C MET A 47 2.59 28.17 21.69
N LYS A 48 3.77 27.93 21.10
CA LYS A 48 4.79 28.96 20.82
C LYS A 48 4.97 29.27 19.34
N VAL A 49 4.37 28.47 18.45
CA VAL A 49 4.57 28.58 17.00
C VAL A 49 3.76 29.73 16.41
N GLN A 50 4.39 30.55 15.57
CA GLN A 50 3.77 31.74 14.97
C GLN A 50 3.47 31.58 13.47
N SER A 51 4.16 30.67 12.78
CA SER A 51 3.95 30.40 11.35
C SER A 51 2.87 29.34 11.16
N ASP A 52 1.91 29.59 10.28
CA ASP A 52 0.84 28.64 9.96
C ASP A 52 1.36 27.29 9.43
N THR A 53 2.39 27.31 8.59
CA THR A 53 2.98 26.07 8.04
C THR A 53 3.66 25.26 9.14
N CYS A 54 4.42 25.91 10.02
CA CYS A 54 5.04 25.26 11.18
C CYS A 54 3.99 24.80 12.20
N CYS A 55 2.88 25.52 12.33
CA CYS A 55 1.75 25.17 13.18
C CYS A 55 1.08 23.88 12.69
N CYS A 56 0.77 23.79 11.40
CA CYS A 56 0.25 22.58 10.76
C CYS A 56 1.20 21.38 10.95
N TRP A 57 2.49 21.59 10.75
CA TRP A 57 3.51 20.57 10.98
C TRP A 57 3.54 20.07 12.44
N LEU A 58 3.58 20.98 13.40
CA LEU A 58 3.59 20.63 14.83
C LEU A 58 2.27 20.01 15.30
N LYS A 59 1.13 20.46 14.77
CA LYS A 59 -0.18 19.82 14.97
C LYS A 59 -0.16 18.36 14.51
N SER A 60 0.33 18.12 13.30
CA SER A 60 0.48 16.76 12.76
C SER A 60 1.38 15.89 13.65
N LEU A 61 2.56 16.39 14.03
CA LEU A 61 3.46 15.68 14.92
C LEU A 61 2.84 15.38 16.29
N SER A 62 2.18 16.36 16.90
CA SER A 62 1.52 16.20 18.20
C SER A 62 0.44 15.10 18.15
N GLN A 63 -0.44 15.13 17.14
CA GLN A 63 -1.48 14.12 16.98
C GLN A 63 -0.90 12.72 16.74
N TRP A 64 0.15 12.60 15.93
CA TRP A 64 0.82 11.32 15.69
C TRP A 64 1.47 10.77 16.96
N VAL A 65 2.23 11.60 17.67
CA VAL A 65 2.92 11.20 18.89
C VAL A 65 1.93 10.79 19.97
N TYR A 66 0.82 11.53 20.11
CA TYR A 66 -0.26 11.18 21.03
C TYR A 66 -0.87 9.81 20.71
N ALA A 67 -1.09 9.49 19.42
CA ALA A 67 -1.58 8.18 19.00
C ALA A 67 -0.64 7.03 19.40
N GLU A 68 0.66 7.16 19.13
CA GLU A 68 1.65 6.14 19.49
C GLU A 68 1.85 6.05 21.02
N ARG A 69 1.73 7.18 21.74
CA ARG A 69 1.72 7.22 23.20
C ARG A 69 0.60 6.37 23.79
N ILE A 70 -0.62 6.46 23.24
CA ILE A 70 -1.75 5.63 23.68
C ILE A 70 -1.42 4.14 23.52
N ILE A 71 -0.90 3.75 22.35
CA ILE A 71 -0.52 2.36 22.07
C ILE A 71 0.58 1.91 23.04
N GLN A 72 1.56 2.77 23.33
CA GLN A 72 2.63 2.47 24.27
C GLN A 72 2.12 2.27 25.71
N LEU A 73 1.14 3.05 26.15
CA LEU A 73 0.55 2.92 27.48
C LEU A 73 -0.20 1.59 27.67
N LEU A 74 -0.71 0.97 26.61
CA LEU A 74 -1.29 -0.38 26.66
C LEU A 74 -0.26 -1.46 27.03
N ILE A 75 1.02 -1.21 26.76
CA ILE A 75 2.11 -2.17 26.90
C ILE A 75 2.77 -2.07 28.29
N LEU A 76 2.59 -0.95 29.02
CA LEU A 76 3.22 -0.77 30.34
C LEU A 76 2.68 -1.79 31.36
N PRO A 77 3.55 -2.52 32.09
CA PRO A 77 3.12 -3.46 33.10
C PRO A 77 2.38 -2.74 34.23
N LYS A 78 1.15 -3.18 34.54
CA LYS A 78 0.32 -2.58 35.60
C LYS A 78 0.85 -2.85 37.03
N GLN A 79 1.75 -3.82 37.25
CA GLN A 79 2.13 -4.30 38.58
C GLN A 79 3.61 -4.75 38.71
N GLY A 80 4.52 -3.79 38.82
CA GLY A 80 5.81 -3.99 39.49
C GLY A 80 5.94 -2.97 40.62
N PRO A 81 6.85 -3.13 41.61
CA PRO A 81 7.07 -2.11 42.63
C PRO A 81 7.57 -0.85 41.93
N ILE A 82 6.66 0.10 41.76
CA ILE A 82 6.91 1.38 41.11
C ILE A 82 7.74 2.21 42.10
N SER A 83 9.00 2.49 41.78
CA SER A 83 9.78 3.51 42.49
C SER A 83 9.01 4.83 42.52
N GLY A 84 8.99 5.54 43.66
CA GLY A 84 8.12 6.70 43.94
C GLY A 84 8.00 7.73 42.82
N ASN A 85 9.07 7.98 42.05
CA ASN A 85 9.05 8.93 40.93
C ASN A 85 8.15 8.52 39.75
N CYS A 86 7.81 7.24 39.59
CA CYS A 86 7.00 6.75 38.48
C CYS A 86 5.49 6.80 38.79
N LEU A 87 5.09 6.90 40.08
CA LEU A 87 3.71 7.17 40.48
C LEU A 87 3.32 8.62 40.18
N GLU A 88 4.20 9.57 40.50
CA GLU A 88 4.03 11.00 40.21
C GLU A 88 3.94 11.28 38.70
N ILE A 89 4.71 10.56 37.88
CA ILE A 89 4.62 10.68 36.41
C ILE A 89 3.34 10.06 35.88
N LYS A 90 2.85 8.97 36.47
CA LYS A 90 1.56 8.38 36.07
C LYS A 90 0.41 9.33 36.40
N GLU A 91 0.42 9.95 37.58
CA GLU A 91 -0.50 11.03 37.94
C GLU A 91 -0.34 12.26 37.02
N PHE A 92 0.89 12.68 36.72
CA PHE A 92 1.17 13.82 35.83
C PHE A 92 0.70 13.56 34.39
N LEU A 93 0.89 12.35 33.86
CA LEU A 93 0.43 11.92 32.53
C LEU A 93 -1.10 11.76 32.48
N ILE A 94 -1.72 11.29 33.57
CA ILE A 94 -3.18 11.26 33.71
C ILE A 94 -3.74 12.70 33.80
N THR A 95 -3.03 13.61 34.47
CA THR A 95 -3.43 15.02 34.59
C THR A 95 -3.33 15.77 33.25
N LEU A 96 -2.28 15.52 32.46
CA LEU A 96 -2.14 16.00 31.07
C LEU A 96 -3.21 15.44 30.13
N SER A 97 -3.86 14.33 30.50
CA SER A 97 -4.84 13.64 29.69
C SER A 97 -6.28 13.87 30.16
N ARG A 98 -6.50 14.67 31.20
CA ARG A 98 -7.79 14.85 31.88
C ARG A 98 -8.82 15.61 31.03
N ASP A 99 -8.39 16.39 30.04
CA ASP A 99 -9.32 17.08 29.13
C ASP A 99 -9.80 16.20 27.96
N ASP A 100 -9.12 15.08 27.65
CA ASP A 100 -9.49 14.17 26.54
C ASP A 100 -9.94 12.76 27.01
N LEU A 101 -9.60 12.34 28.25
CA LEU A 101 -10.04 11.05 28.84
C LEU A 101 -11.33 11.15 29.65
N CYS A 102 -11.84 12.35 29.95
CA CYS A 102 -13.04 12.51 30.79
C CYS A 102 -14.35 12.10 30.09
N GLU A 103 -14.35 11.86 28.76
CA GLU A 103 -15.46 11.18 28.07
C GLU A 103 -15.31 9.64 28.07
N ILE A 104 -14.18 9.09 28.53
CA ILE A 104 -13.81 7.67 28.41
C ILE A 104 -14.26 6.84 29.64
N GLY A 105 -15.10 7.38 30.53
CA GLY A 105 -15.39 6.69 31.80
C GLY A 105 -16.71 6.99 32.49
N GLN A 106 -17.79 7.33 31.77
CA GLN A 106 -19.12 7.47 32.42
C GLN A 106 -20.11 6.34 32.17
N ASP A 107 -19.89 5.44 31.21
CA ASP A 107 -20.74 4.26 31.05
C ASP A 107 -19.89 3.00 31.02
N VAL A 108 -19.72 2.38 32.19
CA VAL A 108 -19.76 0.93 32.47
C VAL A 108 -19.19 0.76 33.89
N ALA A 109 -20.09 0.82 34.86
CA ALA A 109 -19.87 0.22 36.18
C ALA A 109 -19.78 -1.31 35.98
N GLY A 110 -18.60 -1.81 35.65
CA GLY A 110 -18.37 -3.21 35.34
C GLY A 110 -16.88 -3.56 35.42
N ASN A 111 -16.49 -4.06 36.58
CA ASN A 111 -15.15 -4.44 36.98
C ASN A 111 -14.51 -5.47 36.02
N THR A 112 -13.65 -5.06 35.09
CA THR A 112 -12.67 -5.95 34.44
C THR A 112 -11.30 -5.28 34.37
N ASN A 113 -10.29 -5.91 34.99
CA ASN A 113 -8.93 -5.37 35.16
C ASN A 113 -8.07 -5.35 33.87
N GLU A 114 -8.65 -5.65 32.70
CA GLU A 114 -7.96 -5.78 31.42
C GLU A 114 -8.05 -4.47 30.62
N PRO A 115 -6.94 -3.96 30.03
CA PRO A 115 -7.02 -2.74 29.23
C PRO A 115 -7.91 -2.96 28.00
N ASP A 116 -8.82 -2.03 27.74
CA ASP A 116 -9.64 -2.06 26.52
C ASP A 116 -8.78 -1.68 25.30
N TYR A 117 -8.17 -2.70 24.70
CA TYR A 117 -7.36 -2.56 23.49
C TYR A 117 -8.16 -2.00 22.31
N SER A 118 -9.46 -2.33 22.22
CA SER A 118 -10.32 -1.90 21.12
C SER A 118 -10.48 -0.39 21.14
N GLN A 119 -10.91 0.17 22.29
CA GLN A 119 -11.13 1.61 22.42
C GLN A 119 -9.84 2.41 22.25
N ALA A 120 -8.73 1.94 22.83
CA ALA A 120 -7.44 2.62 22.69
C ALA A 120 -6.94 2.65 21.24
N LEU A 121 -7.13 1.57 20.47
CA LEU A 121 -6.79 1.52 19.05
C LEU A 121 -7.70 2.44 18.20
N VAL A 122 -8.99 2.55 18.54
CA VAL A 122 -9.92 3.49 17.87
C VAL A 122 -9.44 4.93 18.04
N VAL A 123 -9.10 5.34 19.27
CA VAL A 123 -8.59 6.69 19.54
C VAL A 123 -7.27 6.93 18.80
N ALA A 124 -6.33 5.98 18.87
CA ALA A 124 -5.05 6.11 18.17
C ALA A 124 -5.23 6.22 16.64
N HIS A 125 -6.14 5.44 16.05
CA HIS A 125 -6.50 5.52 14.64
C HIS A 125 -7.05 6.91 14.27
N GLN A 126 -8.03 7.42 15.02
CA GLN A 126 -8.61 8.74 14.78
C GLN A 126 -7.54 9.85 14.84
N ARG A 127 -6.65 9.79 15.83
CA ARG A 127 -5.57 10.77 16.02
C ARG A 127 -4.56 10.73 14.87
N LEU A 128 -4.25 9.56 14.31
CA LEU A 128 -3.44 9.45 13.09
C LEU A 128 -4.12 10.07 11.86
N CYS A 129 -5.43 9.86 11.70
CA CYS A 129 -6.19 10.50 10.62
C CYS A 129 -6.14 12.03 10.75
N LEU A 130 -6.33 12.56 11.96
CA LEU A 130 -6.18 14.00 12.23
C LEU A 130 -4.75 14.49 11.96
N ALA A 131 -3.73 13.70 12.25
CA ALA A 131 -2.35 14.03 11.92
C ALA A 131 -2.12 14.19 10.41
N GLY A 132 -2.73 13.32 9.60
CA GLY A 132 -2.72 13.44 8.14
C GLY A 132 -3.43 14.70 7.66
N ASN A 133 -4.65 14.94 8.14
CA ASN A 133 -5.50 16.08 7.78
C ASN A 133 -4.82 17.43 8.11
N ALA A 134 -4.07 17.50 9.21
CA ALA A 134 -3.33 18.71 9.59
C ALA A 134 -2.28 19.15 8.55
N LEU A 135 -1.82 18.25 7.68
CA LEU A 135 -0.85 18.54 6.61
C LEU A 135 -1.51 18.95 5.28
N GLU A 136 -2.84 18.87 5.17
CA GLU A 136 -3.61 19.10 3.93
C GLU A 136 -3.99 20.55 3.68
N THR A 137 -3.67 21.44 4.62
CA THR A 137 -4.26 22.79 4.69
C THR A 137 -3.92 23.73 3.54
N ASN A 138 -2.94 23.44 2.65
CA ASN A 138 -2.59 24.26 1.49
C ASN A 138 -2.09 23.44 0.27
N PHE A 139 -2.35 23.88 -0.97
CA PHE A 139 -1.89 23.18 -2.19
C PHE A 139 -0.35 22.99 -2.25
N THR A 140 0.41 23.99 -1.78
CA THR A 140 1.88 23.93 -1.66
C THR A 140 2.33 22.95 -0.57
N SER A 141 1.53 22.74 0.48
CA SER A 141 1.83 21.77 1.55
C SER A 141 1.65 20.33 1.07
N VAL A 142 0.70 20.08 0.15
CA VAL A 142 0.42 18.75 -0.42
C VAL A 142 1.65 18.13 -1.09
N LYS A 143 2.38 18.88 -1.92
CA LYS A 143 3.59 18.39 -2.60
C LYS A 143 4.80 18.30 -1.67
N THR A 144 4.81 19.11 -0.61
CA THR A 144 5.93 19.26 0.33
C THR A 144 5.95 18.14 1.38
N PHE A 145 4.78 17.69 1.84
CA PHE A 145 4.63 16.65 2.87
C PHE A 145 4.22 15.28 2.30
N CYS A 146 4.57 15.00 1.05
CA CYS A 146 4.11 13.79 0.35
C CYS A 146 4.47 12.49 1.09
N PHE A 147 5.73 12.35 1.54
CA PHE A 147 6.16 11.18 2.31
C PHE A 147 5.40 11.05 3.62
N GLN A 148 5.27 12.17 4.35
CA GLN A 148 4.71 12.20 5.69
C GLN A 148 3.23 11.84 5.66
N ARG A 149 2.47 12.41 4.72
CA ARG A 149 1.05 12.07 4.52
C ARG A 149 0.87 10.61 4.16
N TRP A 150 1.63 10.11 3.18
CA TRP A 150 1.51 8.72 2.77
C TRP A 150 1.88 7.76 3.92
N PHE A 151 2.97 8.03 4.63
CA PHE A 151 3.39 7.21 5.77
C PHE A 151 2.35 7.19 6.90
N LEU A 152 1.83 8.36 7.30
CA LEU A 152 0.77 8.47 8.33
C LEU A 152 -0.49 7.73 7.90
N ALA A 153 -0.88 7.86 6.63
CA ALA A 153 -2.03 7.16 6.09
C ALA A 153 -1.88 5.64 6.11
N LEU A 154 -0.71 5.11 5.75
CA LEU A 154 -0.44 3.67 5.85
C LEU A 154 -0.49 3.21 7.30
N ARG A 155 0.09 3.97 8.22
CA ARG A 155 0.02 3.66 9.65
C ARG A 155 -1.42 3.68 10.16
N ALA A 156 -2.23 4.65 9.74
CA ALA A 156 -3.65 4.73 10.06
C ALA A 156 -4.42 3.52 9.51
N LYS A 157 -4.24 3.16 8.23
CA LYS A 157 -4.88 1.98 7.63
C LYS A 157 -4.52 0.69 8.37
N VAL A 158 -3.28 0.53 8.85
CA VAL A 158 -2.89 -0.61 9.70
C VAL A 158 -3.66 -0.63 11.01
N LEU A 159 -3.75 0.50 11.73
CA LEU A 159 -4.53 0.56 12.97
C LEU A 159 -6.02 0.34 12.72
N GLY A 160 -6.58 0.89 11.65
CA GLY A 160 -7.96 0.66 11.23
C GLY A 160 -8.24 -0.83 10.99
N ALA A 161 -7.35 -1.54 10.31
CA ALA A 161 -7.44 -2.99 10.14
C ALA A 161 -7.44 -3.73 11.50
N LEU A 162 -6.60 -3.31 12.45
CA LEU A 162 -6.60 -3.92 13.80
C LEU A 162 -7.88 -3.62 14.58
N VAL A 163 -8.42 -2.41 14.47
CA VAL A 163 -9.72 -2.04 15.06
C VAL A 163 -10.81 -2.97 14.53
N GLU A 164 -10.88 -3.20 13.22
CA GLU A 164 -11.86 -4.11 12.62
C GLU A 164 -11.70 -5.55 13.13
N ILE A 165 -10.46 -6.05 13.26
CA ILE A 165 -10.19 -7.38 13.83
C ILE A 165 -10.65 -7.44 15.28
N PHE A 166 -10.27 -6.47 16.13
CA PHE A 166 -10.64 -6.50 17.54
C PHE A 166 -12.15 -6.34 17.75
N LYS A 167 -12.82 -5.53 16.93
CA LYS A 167 -14.29 -5.42 16.93
C LYS A 167 -14.95 -6.75 16.59
N ALA A 168 -14.42 -7.48 15.60
CA ALA A 168 -14.89 -8.82 15.27
C ALA A 168 -14.60 -9.82 16.41
N LEU A 169 -13.45 -9.72 17.08
CA LEU A 169 -13.09 -10.58 18.21
C LEU A 169 -13.94 -10.33 19.47
N SER A 170 -14.25 -9.06 19.78
CA SER A 170 -15.06 -8.69 20.96
C SER A 170 -16.53 -9.08 20.82
N ALA A 171 -17.02 -9.23 19.59
CA ALA A 171 -18.38 -9.64 19.30
C ALA A 171 -18.60 -11.15 19.49
N ILE A 172 -17.54 -11.94 19.74
CA ILE A 172 -17.61 -13.39 19.95
C ILE A 172 -17.76 -13.66 21.46
N PRO A 173 -18.87 -14.27 21.93
CA PRO A 173 -19.04 -14.58 23.34
C PRO A 173 -18.06 -15.68 23.78
N TYR A 174 -17.11 -15.36 24.66
CA TYR A 174 -16.11 -16.33 25.15
C TYR A 174 -16.50 -17.11 26.42
N LYS A 175 -17.65 -16.83 27.06
CA LYS A 175 -18.25 -17.56 28.20
C LYS A 175 -19.80 -17.48 28.07
N GLN A 176 -20.62 -18.51 28.32
CA GLN A 176 -20.67 -19.43 29.47
C GLN A 176 -21.29 -20.79 29.08
N ASP A 177 -20.84 -21.84 29.76
CA ASP A 177 -21.29 -23.24 29.89
C ASP A 177 -22.65 -23.66 29.30
N ASN A 178 -22.63 -24.82 28.62
CA ASN A 178 -23.75 -25.76 28.42
C ASN A 178 -25.03 -25.24 27.74
N ILE A 179 -24.93 -24.28 26.82
CA ILE A 179 -26.03 -24.01 25.90
C ILE A 179 -25.62 -24.52 24.52
N GLN A 180 -26.39 -25.47 24.00
CA GLN A 180 -26.32 -25.96 22.62
C GLN A 180 -26.05 -24.79 21.66
N PHE A 181 -24.99 -24.91 20.85
CA PHE A 181 -24.72 -23.97 19.77
C PHE A 181 -25.95 -23.92 18.85
N GLY A 182 -26.75 -22.86 18.97
CA GLY A 182 -27.87 -22.62 18.06
C GLY A 182 -27.36 -22.14 16.69
N GLU A 183 -28.09 -22.46 15.62
CA GLU A 183 -27.77 -22.09 14.22
C GLU A 183 -27.43 -20.59 14.06
N ASN A 184 -28.11 -19.69 14.80
CA ASN A 184 -27.84 -18.24 14.78
C ASN A 184 -26.40 -17.87 15.21
N MET A 185 -25.82 -18.57 16.18
CA MET A 185 -24.47 -18.28 16.68
C MET A 185 -23.39 -18.75 15.70
N MET A 186 -23.65 -19.86 14.98
CA MET A 186 -22.80 -20.28 13.87
C MET A 186 -22.82 -19.23 12.75
N VAL A 187 -23.98 -18.76 12.31
CA VAL A 187 -24.10 -17.75 11.24
C VAL A 187 -23.32 -16.46 11.58
N GLU A 188 -23.39 -16.00 12.83
CA GLU A 188 -22.60 -14.85 13.28
C GLU A 188 -21.09 -15.10 13.27
N SER A 189 -20.63 -16.28 13.73
CA SER A 189 -19.20 -16.63 13.68
C SER A 189 -18.64 -16.67 12.25
N HIS A 190 -19.44 -17.12 11.26
CA HIS A 190 -19.06 -17.11 9.85
C HIS A 190 -18.90 -15.67 9.32
N LYS A 191 -19.79 -14.77 9.73
CA LYS A 191 -19.73 -13.35 9.35
C LYS A 191 -18.47 -12.67 9.88
N PHE A 192 -18.09 -12.93 11.14
CA PHE A 192 -16.87 -12.39 11.73
C PHE A 192 -15.60 -12.95 11.07
N LEU A 193 -15.56 -14.25 10.79
CA LEU A 193 -14.43 -14.86 10.06
C LEU A 193 -14.29 -14.30 8.64
N LYS A 194 -15.42 -14.05 7.96
CA LYS A 194 -15.42 -13.38 6.65
C LYS A 194 -14.83 -11.97 6.76
N GLN A 195 -15.23 -11.17 7.76
CA GLN A 195 -14.67 -9.84 7.98
C GLN A 195 -13.16 -9.88 8.27
N ILE A 196 -12.71 -10.77 9.17
CA ILE A 196 -11.28 -10.94 9.49
C ILE A 196 -10.48 -11.37 8.24
N THR A 197 -11.05 -12.26 7.43
CA THR A 197 -10.44 -12.70 6.16
C THR A 197 -10.35 -11.56 5.14
N GLN A 198 -11.36 -10.70 5.05
CA GLN A 198 -11.29 -9.50 4.21
C GLN A 198 -10.18 -8.55 4.70
N THR A 199 -10.06 -8.37 6.01
CA THR A 199 -8.98 -7.60 6.61
C THR A 199 -7.59 -8.22 6.33
N SER A 200 -7.48 -9.54 6.24
CA SER A 200 -6.23 -10.22 5.82
C SER A 200 -5.76 -9.72 4.44
N PHE A 201 -6.65 -9.66 3.45
CA PHE A 201 -6.29 -9.16 2.12
C PHE A 201 -5.92 -7.67 2.13
N GLN A 202 -6.61 -6.87 2.93
CA GLN A 202 -6.25 -5.46 3.14
C GLN A 202 -4.85 -5.33 3.75
N LEU A 203 -4.50 -6.13 4.75
CA LEU A 203 -3.17 -6.16 5.36
C LEU A 203 -2.10 -6.61 4.37
N LYS A 204 -2.37 -7.60 3.52
CA LYS A 204 -1.45 -8.00 2.43
C LYS A 204 -1.19 -6.83 1.49
N ARG A 205 -2.25 -6.13 1.08
CA ARG A 205 -2.15 -4.94 0.23
C ARG A 205 -1.34 -3.83 0.90
N LEU A 206 -1.55 -3.58 2.19
CA LEU A 206 -0.75 -2.59 2.95
C LEU A 206 0.73 -2.92 2.94
N SER A 207 1.11 -4.21 2.99
CA SER A 207 2.52 -4.61 2.87
C SER A 207 3.15 -4.14 1.54
N LEU A 208 2.38 -4.16 0.45
CA LEU A 208 2.82 -3.73 -0.88
C LEU A 208 2.85 -2.21 -0.99
N GLU A 209 1.90 -1.52 -0.37
CA GLU A 209 1.94 -0.06 -0.27
C GLU A 209 3.18 0.43 0.52
N PHE A 210 3.61 -0.30 1.55
CA PHE A 210 4.88 -0.03 2.24
C PHE A 210 6.12 -0.33 1.37
N ASP A 211 6.09 -1.37 0.53
CA ASP A 211 7.18 -1.58 -0.44
C ASP A 211 7.21 -0.44 -1.48
N LEU A 212 6.04 0.05 -1.88
CA LEU A 212 5.91 1.12 -2.85
C LEU A 212 6.45 2.45 -2.31
N ILE A 213 6.13 2.82 -1.06
CA ILE A 213 6.70 4.03 -0.45
C ILE A 213 8.22 3.89 -0.27
N ALA A 214 8.74 2.69 0.07
CA ALA A 214 10.18 2.47 0.20
C ALA A 214 10.94 2.66 -1.13
N THR A 215 10.28 2.36 -2.25
CA THR A 215 10.86 2.46 -3.61
C THR A 215 10.54 3.77 -4.32
N SER A 216 9.59 4.55 -3.82
CA SER A 216 9.18 5.83 -4.42
C SER A 216 9.98 7.03 -3.90
N PHE A 217 10.58 6.91 -2.70
CA PHE A 217 11.31 8.02 -2.06
C PHE A 217 12.82 7.81 -2.13
N ILE A 218 13.37 8.15 -3.29
CA ILE A 218 14.80 8.06 -3.60
C ILE A 218 15.62 8.93 -2.63
N GLY A 219 16.72 8.39 -2.10
CA GLY A 219 17.58 9.07 -1.13
C GLY A 219 17.20 8.84 0.34
N MET A 220 16.25 7.94 0.60
CA MET A 220 15.94 7.44 1.94
C MET A 220 17.15 6.74 2.55
N ASP A 221 17.45 7.06 3.81
CA ASP A 221 18.54 6.41 4.53
C ASP A 221 18.22 4.94 4.85
N CYS A 222 19.27 4.13 4.98
CA CYS A 222 19.12 2.70 5.17
C CYS A 222 18.36 2.33 6.46
N LYS A 223 18.44 3.14 7.53
CA LYS A 223 17.74 2.89 8.79
C LYS A 223 16.24 3.16 8.63
N SER A 224 15.87 4.28 8.01
CA SER A 224 14.48 4.57 7.65
C SER A 224 13.88 3.51 6.71
N SER A 225 14.64 3.09 5.70
CA SER A 225 14.22 2.02 4.79
C SER A 225 13.96 0.70 5.54
N LYS A 226 14.84 0.30 6.48
CA LYS A 226 14.64 -0.89 7.32
C LYS A 226 13.36 -0.82 8.15
N ILE A 227 13.05 0.33 8.75
CA ILE A 227 11.81 0.54 9.50
C ILE A 227 10.58 0.30 8.61
N ILE A 228 10.56 0.88 7.41
CA ILE A 228 9.45 0.70 6.46
C ILE A 228 9.32 -0.76 6.02
N LYS A 229 10.44 -1.44 5.72
CA LYS A 229 10.43 -2.86 5.36
C LYS A 229 9.96 -3.76 6.52
N ALA A 230 10.28 -3.42 7.77
CA ALA A 230 9.79 -4.13 8.94
C ALA A 230 8.27 -3.95 9.13
N LEU A 231 7.73 -2.76 8.83
CA LEU A 231 6.27 -2.53 8.78
C LEU A 231 5.61 -3.33 7.64
N ALA A 232 6.25 -3.41 6.47
CA ALA A 232 5.76 -4.23 5.38
C ALA A 232 5.71 -5.73 5.78
N LEU A 233 6.78 -6.26 6.38
CA LEU A 233 6.82 -7.61 6.93
C LEU A 233 5.74 -7.84 7.99
N SER A 234 5.56 -6.87 8.89
CA SER A 234 4.53 -6.91 9.92
C SER A 234 3.13 -7.03 9.31
N CYS A 235 2.83 -6.27 8.27
CA CYS A 235 1.55 -6.35 7.57
C CYS A 235 1.36 -7.72 6.90
N SER A 236 2.40 -8.29 6.28
CA SER A 236 2.35 -9.64 5.71
C SER A 236 2.12 -10.73 6.77
N LEU A 237 2.78 -10.62 7.93
CA LEU A 237 2.58 -11.49 9.08
C LEU A 237 1.14 -11.42 9.59
N LEU A 238 0.63 -10.21 9.81
CA LEU A 238 -0.73 -10.00 10.29
C LEU A 238 -1.75 -10.46 9.24
N ALA A 239 -1.47 -10.30 7.95
CA ALA A 239 -2.29 -10.83 6.87
C ALA A 239 -2.37 -12.36 6.93
N VAL A 240 -1.23 -13.07 6.99
CA VAL A 240 -1.24 -14.54 7.14
C VAL A 240 -1.97 -14.95 8.40
N SER A 241 -1.75 -14.26 9.52
CA SER A 241 -2.39 -14.61 10.80
C SER A 241 -3.90 -14.38 10.79
N ALA A 242 -4.39 -13.26 10.23
CA ALA A 242 -5.81 -12.98 10.09
C ALA A 242 -6.48 -13.94 9.09
N GLY A 243 -5.76 -14.36 8.06
CA GLY A 243 -6.23 -15.29 7.04
C GLY A 243 -6.18 -16.77 7.46
N PHE A 244 -5.95 -17.11 8.73
CA PHE A 244 -5.71 -18.50 9.15
C PHE A 244 -6.80 -19.48 8.71
N ALA A 245 -8.07 -19.04 8.69
CA ALA A 245 -9.21 -19.86 8.28
C ALA A 245 -9.15 -20.28 6.81
N LEU A 246 -8.48 -19.51 5.94
CA LEU A 246 -8.27 -19.85 4.54
C LEU A 246 -7.29 -21.01 4.34
N TYR A 247 -6.60 -21.45 5.39
CA TYR A 247 -5.60 -22.50 5.33
C TYR A 247 -6.08 -23.82 5.94
N ILE A 248 -7.35 -23.88 6.36
CA ILE A 248 -7.95 -25.05 6.99
C ILE A 248 -9.19 -25.46 6.16
N PRO A 249 -9.01 -26.31 5.13
CA PRO A 249 -10.10 -26.69 4.21
C PRO A 249 -11.27 -27.41 4.89
N SER A 250 -11.04 -28.06 6.03
CA SER A 250 -12.08 -28.77 6.78
C SER A 250 -13.06 -27.86 7.53
N LEU A 251 -12.85 -26.54 7.54
CA LEU A 251 -13.81 -25.61 8.15
C LEU A 251 -15.08 -25.47 7.28
N PRO A 252 -16.29 -25.51 7.87
CA PRO A 252 -17.55 -25.35 7.12
C PRO A 252 -17.64 -24.03 6.33
N VAL A 253 -16.97 -22.99 6.83
CA VAL A 253 -16.94 -21.64 6.24
C VAL A 253 -16.08 -21.56 4.97
N PHE A 254 -15.22 -22.56 4.70
CA PHE A 254 -14.16 -22.48 3.71
C PHE A 254 -14.66 -22.14 2.30
N GLU A 255 -15.74 -22.80 1.84
CA GLU A 255 -16.32 -22.52 0.52
C GLU A 255 -16.86 -21.09 0.40
N THR A 256 -17.50 -20.57 1.45
CA THR A 256 -17.99 -19.18 1.46
C THR A 256 -16.86 -18.15 1.52
N LEU A 257 -15.73 -18.48 2.15
CA LEU A 257 -14.56 -17.59 2.20
C LEU A 257 -13.82 -17.55 0.86
N THR A 258 -13.75 -18.67 0.16
CA THR A 258 -13.13 -18.76 -1.18
C THR A 258 -13.99 -18.08 -2.25
N THR A 259 -15.32 -18.17 -2.21
CA THR A 259 -16.20 -17.44 -3.15
C THR A 259 -16.16 -15.92 -2.94
N CYS A 260 -16.10 -15.46 -1.69
CA CYS A 260 -15.92 -14.03 -1.37
C CYS A 260 -14.58 -13.47 -1.87
N SER A 261 -13.56 -14.31 -1.99
CA SER A 261 -12.25 -13.90 -2.50
C SER A 261 -12.32 -13.52 -4.00
N LEU A 262 -13.24 -14.11 -4.77
CA LEU A 262 -13.49 -13.73 -6.17
C LEU A 262 -14.23 -12.39 -6.31
N GLU A 263 -15.12 -12.03 -5.39
CA GLU A 263 -15.97 -10.83 -5.50
C GLU A 263 -15.20 -9.52 -5.22
N ILE A 264 -14.14 -9.58 -4.43
CA ILE A 264 -13.46 -8.38 -3.89
C ILE A 264 -12.30 -7.93 -4.80
N SER A 265 -11.76 -8.82 -5.64
CA SER A 265 -10.71 -8.56 -6.64
C SER A 265 -10.29 -9.88 -7.29
N GLN A 266 -9.97 -9.87 -8.60
CA GLN A 266 -9.43 -11.03 -9.32
C GLN A 266 -8.10 -11.58 -8.73
N ASN A 267 -7.47 -10.89 -7.77
CA ASN A 267 -6.15 -11.20 -7.20
C ASN A 267 -6.15 -11.54 -5.68
N CYS A 268 -7.30 -11.81 -5.06
CA CYS A 268 -7.36 -12.19 -3.65
C CYS A 268 -7.35 -13.71 -3.50
N SER A 269 -6.21 -14.31 -3.18
CA SER A 269 -6.12 -15.75 -2.89
C SER A 269 -5.22 -16.01 -1.67
N PRO A 270 -5.49 -17.07 -0.87
CA PRO A 270 -4.63 -17.47 0.24
C PRO A 270 -3.18 -17.67 -0.19
N THR A 271 -2.96 -18.18 -1.41
CA THR A 271 -1.61 -18.35 -1.96
C THR A 271 -0.87 -17.05 -2.14
N ILE A 272 -1.54 -16.01 -2.63
CA ILE A 272 -0.92 -14.70 -2.79
C ILE A 272 -0.54 -14.10 -1.42
N VAL A 273 -1.31 -14.38 -0.36
CA VAL A 273 -1.01 -13.94 1.00
C VAL A 273 0.22 -14.67 1.56
N ILE A 274 0.28 -15.99 1.44
CA ILE A 274 1.44 -16.78 1.91
C ILE A 274 2.70 -16.46 1.09
N GLN A 275 2.60 -16.44 -0.24
CA GLN A 275 3.74 -16.13 -1.13
C GLN A 275 4.34 -14.76 -0.80
N ASN A 276 3.51 -13.78 -0.44
CA ASN A 276 3.99 -12.48 -0.01
C ASN A 276 4.84 -12.56 1.27
N LEU A 277 4.45 -13.36 2.27
CA LEU A 277 5.25 -13.56 3.47
C LEU A 277 6.52 -14.39 3.20
N VAL A 278 6.40 -15.49 2.44
CA VAL A 278 7.55 -16.33 2.03
C VAL A 278 8.60 -15.50 1.29
N GLY A 279 8.16 -14.68 0.34
CA GLY A 279 9.03 -13.79 -0.42
C GLY A 279 9.78 -12.78 0.43
N ARG A 280 9.32 -12.45 1.64
CA ARG A 280 10.06 -11.58 2.58
C ARG A 280 11.00 -12.37 3.49
N LEU A 281 10.60 -13.58 3.90
CA LEU A 281 11.35 -14.42 4.83
C LEU A 281 12.40 -15.32 4.18
N TRP A 282 12.38 -15.46 2.85
CA TRP A 282 13.22 -16.42 2.11
C TRP A 282 14.70 -16.44 2.49
N ASN A 283 15.29 -15.26 2.71
CA ASN A 283 16.70 -15.11 3.08
C ASN A 283 16.95 -14.97 4.59
N LEU A 284 15.89 -14.96 5.41
CA LEU A 284 15.96 -14.77 6.86
C LEU A 284 15.78 -16.08 7.62
N ASP A 285 14.78 -16.88 7.25
CA ASP A 285 14.44 -18.11 7.97
C ASP A 285 13.82 -19.15 7.02
N ARG A 286 14.63 -20.15 6.65
CA ARG A 286 14.20 -21.23 5.74
C ARG A 286 13.18 -22.17 6.38
N GLU A 287 13.20 -22.33 7.70
CA GLU A 287 12.29 -23.23 8.40
C GLU A 287 10.87 -22.65 8.35
N ILE A 288 10.72 -21.35 8.63
CA ILE A 288 9.42 -20.66 8.49
C ILE A 288 8.92 -20.75 7.04
N CYS A 289 9.79 -20.53 6.05
CA CYS A 289 9.41 -20.67 4.64
C CYS A 289 8.94 -22.09 4.29
N THR A 290 9.60 -23.12 4.82
CA THR A 290 9.22 -24.52 4.61
C THR A 290 7.84 -24.80 5.19
N ASN A 291 7.59 -24.36 6.44
CA ASN A 291 6.28 -24.49 7.09
C ASN A 291 5.18 -23.77 6.32
N LEU A 292 5.45 -22.56 5.81
CA LEU A 292 4.52 -21.81 4.96
C LEU A 292 4.22 -22.52 3.63
N CYS A 293 5.23 -23.16 3.02
CA CYS A 293 5.02 -23.95 1.80
C CYS A 293 4.20 -25.22 2.08
N MET A 294 4.41 -25.88 3.22
CA MET A 294 3.59 -27.03 3.62
C MET A 294 2.12 -26.65 3.80
N ILE A 295 1.83 -25.48 4.39
CA ILE A 295 0.47 -24.95 4.51
C ILE A 295 -0.20 -24.81 3.12
N LEU A 296 0.56 -24.43 2.09
CA LEU A 296 0.07 -24.29 0.72
C LEU A 296 -0.15 -25.64 0.02
N GLU A 297 0.75 -26.60 0.21
CA GLU A 297 0.67 -27.92 -0.42
C GLU A 297 -0.54 -28.73 0.08
N THR A 298 -0.85 -28.65 1.37
CA THR A 298 -2.08 -29.25 1.95
C THR A 298 -3.36 -28.60 1.45
N SER A 299 -3.30 -27.36 0.94
CA SER A 299 -4.44 -26.70 0.28
C SER A 299 -4.60 -27.08 -1.20
N GLY A 300 -3.66 -27.85 -1.77
CA GLY A 300 -3.71 -28.40 -3.13
C GLY A 300 -3.09 -27.54 -4.25
N TRP A 301 -2.23 -26.55 -3.92
CA TRP A 301 -1.83 -25.49 -4.86
C TRP A 301 -0.32 -25.58 -5.25
N SER A 302 0.02 -25.28 -6.51
CA SER A 302 1.35 -25.56 -7.10
C SER A 302 2.44 -24.50 -6.79
N GLN A 303 3.69 -24.96 -6.61
CA GLN A 303 4.89 -24.23 -6.17
C GLN A 303 5.52 -23.20 -7.16
N ASN A 304 4.89 -22.89 -8.30
CA ASN A 304 5.62 -22.32 -9.45
C ASN A 304 5.99 -20.81 -9.41
N CYS A 305 5.88 -20.09 -8.27
CA CYS A 305 6.02 -18.62 -8.25
C CYS A 305 7.09 -18.04 -7.30
N PHE A 306 7.87 -18.86 -6.59
CA PHE A 306 8.80 -18.35 -5.56
C PHE A 306 10.08 -17.66 -6.10
N HIS A 307 10.27 -17.62 -7.43
CA HIS A 307 11.53 -17.17 -8.06
C HIS A 307 11.62 -15.66 -8.35
N LEU A 308 10.60 -14.86 -8.02
CA LEU A 308 10.53 -13.42 -8.33
C LEU A 308 10.54 -12.59 -7.04
N GLN A 309 11.64 -12.63 -6.30
CA GLN A 309 11.82 -11.72 -5.16
C GLN A 309 12.34 -10.37 -5.68
N SER A 310 11.62 -9.29 -5.38
CA SER A 310 12.16 -7.95 -5.63
C SER A 310 13.37 -7.72 -4.72
N ARG A 311 14.47 -7.17 -5.26
CA ARG A 311 15.62 -6.74 -4.46
C ARG A 311 15.19 -5.79 -3.33
N ASN A 312 14.07 -5.10 -3.50
CA ASN A 312 13.46 -4.22 -2.52
C ASN A 312 12.82 -4.96 -1.33
N GLN A 313 12.40 -6.21 -1.51
CA GLN A 313 11.86 -7.08 -0.45
C GLN A 313 12.93 -7.87 0.30
N ILE A 314 14.20 -7.80 -0.13
CA ILE A 314 15.31 -8.41 0.61
C ILE A 314 15.49 -7.68 1.92
N LEU A 315 15.25 -8.40 3.00
CA LEU A 315 15.48 -8.00 4.37
C LEU A 315 16.89 -8.46 4.79
N ASN A 316 17.62 -7.57 5.44
CA ASN A 316 18.89 -7.93 6.08
C ASN A 316 18.67 -8.15 7.57
N ASN A 317 19.44 -9.05 8.18
CA ASN A 317 19.35 -9.35 9.60
C ASN A 317 19.70 -8.09 10.43
N GLY A 318 18.68 -7.46 11.02
CA GLY A 318 18.77 -6.22 11.79
C GLY A 318 17.81 -6.27 12.98
N CYS A 319 18.08 -5.47 14.00
CA CYS A 319 17.27 -5.50 15.22
C CYS A 319 15.79 -5.14 14.96
N GLU A 320 15.51 -4.28 13.97
CA GLU A 320 14.14 -3.90 13.59
C GLU A 320 13.31 -5.05 13.00
N VAL A 321 13.97 -6.09 12.45
CA VAL A 321 13.32 -7.20 11.75
C VAL A 321 13.25 -8.45 12.63
N LYS A 322 14.24 -8.64 13.51
CA LYS A 322 14.38 -9.83 14.35
C LYS A 322 13.13 -10.12 15.19
N ASP A 323 12.61 -9.12 15.89
CA ASP A 323 11.43 -9.28 16.74
C ASP A 323 10.20 -9.69 15.92
N VAL A 324 10.04 -9.15 14.70
CA VAL A 324 8.95 -9.52 13.79
C VAL A 324 9.10 -10.97 13.32
N VAL A 325 10.32 -11.40 12.97
CA VAL A 325 10.60 -12.78 12.54
C VAL A 325 10.31 -13.80 13.65
N ASP A 326 10.62 -13.46 14.91
CA ASP A 326 10.31 -14.34 16.04
C ASP A 326 8.79 -14.50 16.23
N ILE A 327 8.01 -13.43 15.99
CA ILE A 327 6.54 -13.54 15.96
C ILE A 327 6.07 -14.31 14.72
N CYS A 328 6.71 -14.16 13.55
CA CYS A 328 6.41 -14.98 12.38
C CYS A 328 6.55 -16.46 12.70
N ARG A 329 7.63 -16.87 13.39
CA ARG A 329 7.82 -18.27 13.80
C ARG A 329 6.68 -18.73 14.71
N TYR A 330 6.34 -17.93 15.72
CA TYR A 330 5.24 -18.23 16.64
C TYR A 330 3.89 -18.37 15.91
N ALA A 331 3.57 -17.45 15.00
CA ALA A 331 2.32 -17.45 14.24
C ALA A 331 2.22 -18.65 13.30
N VAL A 332 3.27 -18.89 12.49
CA VAL A 332 3.29 -19.98 11.51
C VAL A 332 3.24 -21.33 12.19
N CYS A 333 4.01 -21.56 13.26
CA CYS A 333 3.92 -22.80 14.02
C CYS A 333 2.52 -23.02 14.60
N GLY A 334 1.89 -21.96 15.12
CA GLY A 334 0.51 -22.03 15.60
C GLY A 334 -0.48 -22.43 14.51
N ILE A 335 -0.36 -21.85 13.31
CA ILE A 335 -1.24 -22.18 12.16
C ILE A 335 -1.03 -23.62 11.70
N VAL A 336 0.23 -24.09 11.61
CA VAL A 336 0.53 -25.49 11.28
C VAL A 336 -0.09 -26.45 12.30
N CYS A 337 -0.02 -26.14 13.59
CA CYS A 337 -0.68 -26.94 14.62
C CYS A 337 -2.20 -26.99 14.43
N LEU A 338 -2.86 -25.85 14.16
CA LEU A 338 -4.30 -25.80 13.89
C LEU A 338 -4.69 -26.64 12.67
N GLN A 339 -3.91 -26.56 11.59
CA GLN A 339 -4.15 -27.35 10.38
C GLN A 339 -4.02 -28.86 10.67
N ASN A 340 -3.00 -29.26 11.42
CA ASN A 340 -2.78 -30.66 11.79
C ASN A 340 -3.86 -31.20 12.73
N GLU A 341 -4.37 -30.39 13.65
CA GLU A 341 -5.52 -30.74 14.49
C GLU A 341 -6.79 -30.92 13.64
N ALA A 342 -7.03 -29.99 12.71
CA ALA A 342 -8.19 -30.03 11.83
C ALA A 342 -8.21 -31.22 10.86
N ASN A 343 -7.04 -31.68 10.43
CA ASN A 343 -6.93 -32.87 9.57
C ASN A 343 -7.23 -34.19 10.31
N LYS A 344 -7.17 -34.21 11.64
CA LYS A 344 -7.40 -35.41 12.46
C LYS A 344 -8.86 -35.55 12.90
N VAL A 345 -9.71 -34.56 12.62
CA VAL A 345 -11.01 -34.43 13.25
C VAL A 345 -12.11 -34.12 12.23
N HIS A 346 -13.23 -34.84 12.33
CA HIS A 346 -14.37 -34.72 11.42
C HIS A 346 -15.69 -34.29 12.11
N ASN A 347 -15.67 -34.02 13.42
CA ASN A 347 -16.86 -33.62 14.17
C ASN A 347 -16.99 -32.08 14.24
N GLU A 348 -18.20 -31.55 14.09
CA GLU A 348 -18.49 -30.10 14.07
C GLU A 348 -18.07 -29.36 15.35
N ASP A 349 -18.31 -29.96 16.54
CA ASP A 349 -17.92 -29.37 17.83
C ASP A 349 -16.41 -29.10 17.91
N ASN A 350 -15.61 -30.01 17.34
CA ASN A 350 -14.17 -29.88 17.33
C ASN A 350 -13.69 -28.84 16.30
N LEU A 351 -14.40 -28.67 15.17
CA LEU A 351 -14.13 -27.62 14.18
C LEU A 351 -14.44 -26.22 14.74
N SER A 352 -15.48 -26.10 15.57
CA SER A 352 -15.79 -24.87 16.32
C SER A 352 -14.64 -24.52 17.29
N GLN A 353 -14.11 -25.54 17.99
CA GLN A 353 -12.98 -25.35 18.90
C GLN A 353 -11.69 -24.95 18.17
N ILE A 354 -11.42 -25.52 16.98
CA ILE A 354 -10.29 -25.12 16.13
C ILE A 354 -10.41 -23.65 15.72
N THR A 355 -11.61 -23.21 15.33
CA THR A 355 -11.89 -21.81 15.00
C THR A 355 -11.59 -20.89 16.20
N LYS A 356 -12.05 -21.26 17.39
CA LYS A 356 -11.78 -20.53 18.64
C LYS A 356 -10.28 -20.46 18.95
N ASN A 357 -9.56 -21.58 18.79
CA ASN A 357 -8.11 -21.63 18.98
C ASN A 357 -7.38 -20.72 17.98
N GLY A 358 -7.84 -20.66 16.73
CA GLY A 358 -7.31 -19.77 15.69
C GLY A 358 -7.51 -18.29 16.00
N LEU A 359 -8.69 -17.89 16.48
CA LEU A 359 -8.96 -16.52 16.90
C LEU A 359 -8.13 -16.12 18.13
N GLN A 360 -7.92 -17.04 19.08
CA GLN A 360 -7.01 -16.83 20.20
C GLN A 360 -5.55 -16.68 19.76
N LEU A 361 -5.12 -17.48 18.78
CA LEU A 361 -3.80 -17.35 18.19
C LEU A 361 -3.62 -15.97 17.54
N LEU A 362 -4.58 -15.54 16.72
CA LEU A 362 -4.60 -14.21 16.09
C LEU A 362 -4.47 -13.09 17.12
N SER A 363 -5.29 -13.11 18.18
CA SER A 363 -5.23 -12.13 19.27
C SER A 363 -3.83 -12.10 19.92
N LYS A 364 -3.27 -13.28 20.25
CA LYS A 364 -1.91 -13.38 20.82
C LYS A 364 -0.83 -12.86 19.89
N VAL A 365 -0.93 -13.11 18.58
CA VAL A 365 0.00 -12.58 17.57
C VAL A 365 -0.07 -11.05 17.53
N ILE A 366 -1.27 -10.48 17.47
CA ILE A 366 -1.47 -9.02 17.46
C ILE A 366 -0.91 -8.39 18.73
N LEU A 367 -1.19 -8.96 19.91
CA LEU A 367 -0.68 -8.44 21.18
C LEU A 367 0.85 -8.52 21.27
N LYS A 368 1.47 -9.60 20.76
CA LYS A 368 2.93 -9.68 20.66
C LYS A 368 3.47 -8.63 19.69
N TRP A 369 2.78 -8.38 18.58
CA TRP A 369 3.20 -7.40 17.58
C TRP A 369 3.11 -5.95 18.09
N ILE A 370 2.02 -5.59 18.78
CA ILE A 370 1.85 -4.27 19.40
C ILE A 370 3.00 -3.97 20.37
N ARG A 371 3.55 -5.00 21.04
CA ARG A 371 4.67 -4.86 21.97
C ARG A 371 6.01 -4.57 21.31
N ILE A 372 6.14 -4.72 19.99
CA ILE A 372 7.37 -4.34 19.28
C ILE A 372 7.50 -2.81 19.34
N PRO A 373 8.61 -2.28 19.87
CA PRO A 373 8.81 -0.83 19.96
C PRO A 373 8.76 -0.18 18.58
N PHE A 374 7.70 0.59 18.32
CA PHE A 374 7.60 1.38 17.10
C PHE A 374 8.53 2.59 17.15
N ARG A 375 9.21 2.87 16.04
CA ARG A 375 10.15 3.99 15.88
C ARG A 375 9.85 4.70 14.57
N ALA A 376 9.88 6.03 14.60
CA ALA A 376 9.72 6.79 13.37
C ALA A 376 10.96 6.68 12.45
N PRO A 377 10.77 6.57 11.12
CA PRO A 377 11.85 6.72 10.18
C PRO A 377 12.40 8.15 10.24
N LYS A 378 13.72 8.32 10.34
CA LYS A 378 14.38 9.64 10.33
C LYS A 378 14.04 10.42 9.06
N TYR A 379 13.81 9.71 7.95
CA TYR A 379 13.37 10.29 6.69
C TYR A 379 12.02 11.03 6.79
N PHE A 380 11.16 10.69 7.76
CA PHE A 380 9.92 11.43 8.02
C PHE A 380 10.15 12.93 8.26
N PHE A 381 11.29 13.29 8.86
CA PHE A 381 11.63 14.67 9.16
C PHE A 381 12.35 15.38 7.99
N ARG A 382 12.52 14.71 6.84
CA ARG A 382 13.02 15.32 5.60
C ARG A 382 11.85 15.83 4.78
N VAL A 383 11.51 17.09 5.02
CA VAL A 383 10.45 17.81 4.30
C VAL A 383 11.05 18.40 3.02
N ARG A 384 10.93 17.66 1.91
CA ARG A 384 11.41 18.08 0.57
C ARG A 384 10.45 17.55 -0.51
N PRO A 385 10.32 18.24 -1.66
CA PRO A 385 9.58 17.72 -2.80
C PRO A 385 10.08 16.32 -3.19
N CYS A 386 9.14 15.41 -3.46
CA CYS A 386 9.48 14.04 -3.88
C CYS A 386 10.07 14.03 -5.29
N VAL A 387 11.05 13.15 -5.51
CA VAL A 387 11.51 12.82 -6.87
C VAL A 387 10.38 12.07 -7.56
N GLY A 388 10.00 12.52 -8.74
CA GLY A 388 8.90 11.94 -9.49
C GLY A 388 9.03 12.23 -10.97
N SER A 389 7.98 11.90 -11.70
CA SER A 389 7.96 12.00 -13.17
C SER A 389 6.77 12.81 -13.65
N GLU A 390 6.98 13.55 -14.73
CA GLU A 390 5.92 14.16 -15.52
C GLU A 390 5.88 13.49 -16.90
N LEU A 391 4.68 13.14 -17.35
CA LEU A 391 4.47 12.53 -18.65
C LEU A 391 3.77 13.51 -19.59
N PHE A 392 4.38 13.78 -20.73
CA PHE A 392 3.79 14.54 -21.82
C PHE A 392 3.46 13.58 -22.96
N VAL A 393 2.21 13.63 -23.41
CA VAL A 393 1.68 12.73 -24.44
C VAL A 393 1.13 13.55 -25.58
N SER A 394 1.46 13.15 -26.81
CA SER A 394 0.89 13.73 -28.02
C SER A 394 0.48 12.64 -28.99
N ASN A 395 -0.54 12.92 -29.80
CA ASN A 395 -1.01 11.97 -30.81
C ASN A 395 -0.05 11.95 -32.00
N ALA A 396 0.40 10.77 -32.42
CA ALA A 396 1.31 10.61 -33.55
C ALA A 396 0.66 10.97 -34.90
N ASN A 397 -0.67 10.87 -34.98
CA ASN A 397 -1.40 10.96 -36.25
C ASN A 397 -2.01 12.35 -36.53
N THR A 398 -1.94 13.31 -35.59
CA THR A 398 -2.60 14.62 -35.74
C THR A 398 -1.62 15.78 -35.53
N ARG A 399 -1.69 16.80 -36.40
CA ARG A 399 -0.93 18.06 -36.23
C ARG A 399 -1.44 18.94 -35.07
N ASN A 400 -2.63 18.66 -34.52
CA ASN A 400 -3.14 19.34 -33.33
C ASN A 400 -2.47 18.75 -32.09
N GLN A 401 -1.72 19.59 -31.37
CA GLN A 401 -0.99 19.20 -30.16
C GLN A 401 -1.90 19.12 -28.91
N ASP A 402 -3.07 19.77 -28.94
CA ASP A 402 -3.87 20.00 -27.73
C ASP A 402 -4.91 18.91 -27.43
N ARG A 403 -5.23 18.00 -28.38
CA ARG A 403 -6.26 16.97 -28.19
C ARG A 403 -5.85 15.62 -28.75
N ILE A 404 -5.94 14.58 -27.93
CA ILE A 404 -5.72 13.19 -28.32
C ILE A 404 -7.07 12.62 -28.76
N SER A 405 -7.18 12.21 -30.03
CA SER A 405 -8.39 11.56 -30.56
C SER A 405 -8.06 10.43 -31.51
N VAL A 406 -8.91 9.41 -31.51
CA VAL A 406 -8.79 8.24 -32.39
C VAL A 406 -10.13 8.00 -33.10
N LEU A 407 -10.06 7.45 -34.30
CA LEU A 407 -11.24 7.00 -35.05
C LEU A 407 -11.67 5.64 -34.49
N GLU A 408 -12.97 5.40 -34.42
CA GLU A 408 -13.51 4.11 -33.99
C GLU A 408 -12.95 2.98 -34.86
N GLY A 409 -12.53 1.87 -34.24
CA GLY A 409 -11.92 0.74 -34.94
C GLY A 409 -10.40 0.86 -35.17
N PHE A 410 -9.76 1.96 -34.76
CA PHE A 410 -8.32 2.17 -34.93
C PHE A 410 -7.53 2.07 -33.62
N HIS A 411 -6.23 1.80 -33.75
CA HIS A 411 -5.30 1.85 -32.63
C HIS A 411 -4.89 3.30 -32.36
N LEU A 412 -4.63 3.62 -31.09
CA LEU A 412 -4.14 4.93 -30.67
C LEU A 412 -2.61 4.91 -30.62
N SER A 413 -1.98 5.71 -31.49
CA SER A 413 -0.52 5.86 -31.55
C SER A 413 -0.09 7.16 -30.85
N LEU A 414 0.82 7.05 -29.89
CA LEU A 414 1.25 8.13 -29.01
C LEU A 414 2.75 8.38 -29.09
N HIS A 415 3.14 9.64 -29.16
CA HIS A 415 4.49 10.10 -28.85
C HIS A 415 4.56 10.51 -27.37
N LEU A 416 5.54 9.95 -26.66
CA LEU A 416 5.69 10.07 -25.22
C LEU A 416 6.99 10.80 -24.88
N CYS A 417 6.92 11.75 -23.95
CA CYS A 417 8.07 12.35 -23.29
C CYS A 417 7.91 12.21 -21.78
N LEU A 418 8.84 11.48 -21.14
CA LEU A 418 8.90 11.36 -19.69
C LEU A 418 9.99 12.27 -19.15
N GLN A 419 9.67 13.10 -18.16
CA GLN A 419 10.63 14.01 -17.53
C GLN A 419 10.71 13.76 -16.03
N LEU A 420 11.93 13.52 -15.54
CA LEU A 420 12.19 13.44 -14.11
C LEU A 420 12.22 14.84 -13.49
N LYS A 421 11.57 15.02 -12.33
CA LYS A 421 11.57 16.28 -11.57
C LYS A 421 12.10 16.08 -10.15
N ASN A 422 12.47 17.20 -9.53
CA ASN A 422 12.94 17.29 -8.14
C ASN A 422 14.16 16.42 -7.81
N LYS A 423 14.97 16.08 -8.82
CA LYS A 423 16.22 15.34 -8.61
C LYS A 423 17.16 16.16 -7.72
N PRO A 424 17.62 15.65 -6.57
CA PRO A 424 18.60 16.34 -5.75
C PRO A 424 19.93 16.50 -6.51
N PRO A 425 20.61 17.65 -6.39
CA PRO A 425 21.90 17.87 -7.05
C PRO A 425 22.97 16.87 -6.58
N ASP A 426 22.93 16.46 -5.31
CA ASP A 426 23.88 15.52 -4.71
C ASP A 426 23.47 14.05 -4.84
N LEU A 427 22.48 13.73 -5.68
CA LEU A 427 22.00 12.35 -5.77
C LEU A 427 23.05 11.49 -6.49
N PRO A 428 23.71 10.52 -5.80
CA PRO A 428 24.80 9.72 -6.37
C PRO A 428 24.30 8.67 -7.38
N ILE A 429 22.99 8.64 -7.63
CA ILE A 429 22.32 7.60 -8.42
C ILE A 429 22.28 8.05 -9.88
N ARG A 430 23.06 7.36 -10.71
CA ARG A 430 22.94 7.46 -12.17
C ARG A 430 21.80 6.56 -12.63
N LEU A 431 20.84 7.15 -13.33
CA LEU A 431 19.68 6.44 -13.88
C LEU A 431 20.04 5.92 -15.28
N THR A 432 19.61 4.70 -15.58
CA THR A 432 19.99 3.99 -16.82
C THR A 432 18.83 3.86 -17.79
N MET A 433 17.65 3.52 -17.28
CA MET A 433 16.44 3.30 -18.08
C MET A 433 15.21 3.78 -17.31
N PHE A 434 14.22 4.30 -18.04
CA PHE A 434 12.86 4.49 -17.53
C PHE A 434 11.89 3.52 -18.20
N TYR A 435 10.85 3.14 -17.47
CA TYR A 435 9.75 2.36 -18.01
C TYR A 435 8.43 2.96 -17.54
N CYS A 436 7.42 2.91 -18.40
CA CYS A 436 6.05 3.29 -18.07
C CYS A 436 5.10 2.15 -18.41
N ILE A 437 4.02 2.06 -17.63
CA ILE A 437 2.83 1.26 -17.91
C ILE A 437 1.64 2.19 -18.10
N PHE A 438 0.75 1.84 -19.03
CA PHE A 438 -0.43 2.61 -19.39
C PHE A 438 -1.68 1.74 -19.29
N TYR A 439 -2.76 2.29 -18.72
CA TYR A 439 -4.11 1.71 -18.76
C TYR A 439 -5.10 2.69 -19.32
N CYS A 440 -5.97 2.21 -20.20
CA CYS A 440 -7.10 3.00 -20.65
C CYS A 440 -8.36 2.64 -19.84
N VAL A 441 -9.00 3.66 -19.26
CA VAL A 441 -10.24 3.51 -18.49
C VAL A 441 -11.29 4.52 -18.97
N PRO A 442 -12.59 4.16 -18.99
CA PRO A 442 -13.65 5.12 -19.32
C PRO A 442 -13.66 6.29 -18.34
N LYS A 443 -13.87 7.52 -18.85
CA LYS A 443 -14.07 8.69 -17.99
C LYS A 443 -15.51 8.66 -17.43
N PRO A 444 -15.73 8.75 -16.11
CA PRO A 444 -17.08 8.81 -15.55
C PRO A 444 -17.82 10.07 -16.01
N ALA A 445 -19.12 9.96 -16.30
CA ALA A 445 -19.95 11.05 -16.82
C ALA A 445 -20.23 12.19 -15.79
N SER A 446 -19.85 12.01 -14.52
CA SER A 446 -20.17 12.95 -13.42
C SER A 446 -19.19 14.13 -13.27
N ASP A 447 -18.17 14.28 -14.11
CA ASP A 447 -17.27 15.45 -14.14
C ASP A 447 -17.92 16.69 -14.80
N GLY A 448 -19.26 16.72 -14.89
CA GLY A 448 -20.06 17.75 -15.52
C GLY A 448 -20.19 19.01 -14.65
N GLN A 449 -19.09 19.72 -14.41
CA GLN A 449 -19.10 21.14 -14.10
C GLN A 449 -17.72 21.73 -14.41
N ASN A 450 -17.73 22.83 -15.15
CA ASN A 450 -16.57 23.62 -15.59
C ASN A 450 -15.58 23.92 -14.46
N THR A 451 -14.64 23.01 -14.24
CA THR A 451 -13.40 23.26 -13.51
C THR A 451 -12.22 22.93 -14.43
N GLU A 452 -12.20 23.60 -15.58
CA GLU A 452 -10.90 23.95 -16.16
C GLU A 452 -10.15 24.75 -15.08
N GLN A 453 -8.97 24.27 -14.66
CA GLN A 453 -8.06 24.87 -13.66
C GLN A 453 -8.08 24.35 -12.20
N MET A 454 -8.47 23.10 -11.95
CA MET A 454 -7.87 22.38 -10.82
C MET A 454 -7.11 21.18 -11.38
N PRO A 455 -5.75 21.23 -11.46
CA PRO A 455 -5.02 20.00 -11.67
C PRO A 455 -5.35 19.11 -10.48
N SER A 456 -6.23 18.13 -10.68
CA SER A 456 -6.37 17.02 -9.76
C SER A 456 -5.05 16.26 -9.83
N THR A 457 -4.07 16.74 -9.06
CA THR A 457 -2.92 15.94 -8.65
C THR A 457 -3.53 14.81 -7.85
N SER A 458 -3.90 13.73 -8.55
CA SER A 458 -4.23 12.44 -7.99
C SER A 458 -3.20 12.18 -6.90
N LEU A 459 -3.63 12.23 -5.65
CA LEU A 459 -2.78 11.92 -4.53
C LEU A 459 -2.38 10.45 -4.70
N ALA A 460 -1.11 10.19 -4.97
CA ALA A 460 -0.60 8.86 -5.30
C ALA A 460 -0.95 7.77 -4.26
N TRP A 461 -1.29 8.18 -3.03
CA TRP A 461 -1.69 7.30 -1.92
C TRP A 461 -3.20 7.04 -1.81
N GLU A 462 -4.04 7.81 -2.52
CA GLU A 462 -5.49 7.60 -2.68
C GLU A 462 -5.81 6.74 -3.90
N ASN A 463 -4.93 6.74 -4.91
CA ASN A 463 -5.13 5.95 -6.13
C ASN A 463 -4.89 4.47 -5.85
N THR A 464 -5.97 3.71 -5.73
CA THR A 464 -5.95 2.29 -5.43
C THR A 464 -5.16 1.47 -6.46
N ASP A 465 -4.99 2.01 -7.66
CA ASP A 465 -4.46 1.24 -8.79
C ASP A 465 -2.94 1.28 -8.83
N LEU A 466 -2.30 2.26 -8.18
CA LEU A 466 -0.86 2.51 -8.25
C LEU A 466 -0.02 1.28 -7.86
N VAL A 467 -0.47 0.54 -6.83
CA VAL A 467 0.19 -0.69 -6.37
C VAL A 467 0.16 -1.75 -7.47
N GLU A 468 -0.99 -1.95 -8.10
CA GLU A 468 -1.16 -2.95 -9.16
C GLU A 468 -0.38 -2.55 -10.41
N MET A 469 -0.41 -1.26 -10.80
CA MET A 469 0.40 -0.74 -11.91
C MET A 469 1.89 -1.02 -11.65
N ASN A 470 2.35 -0.72 -10.43
CA ASN A 470 3.74 -0.92 -10.05
C ASN A 470 4.14 -2.40 -9.99
N GLU A 471 3.29 -3.29 -9.51
CA GLU A 471 3.57 -4.73 -9.51
C GLU A 471 3.69 -5.31 -10.93
N ARG A 472 2.80 -4.91 -11.84
CA ARG A 472 2.87 -5.32 -13.26
C ARG A 472 4.09 -4.72 -13.95
N LEU A 473 4.39 -3.44 -13.71
CA LEU A 473 5.59 -2.78 -14.23
C LEU A 473 6.88 -3.43 -13.71
N PHE A 474 6.94 -3.75 -12.42
CA PHE A 474 8.07 -4.46 -11.82
C PHE A 474 8.29 -5.82 -12.49
N ARG A 475 7.23 -6.62 -12.67
CA ARG A 475 7.31 -7.91 -13.37
C ARG A 475 7.86 -7.75 -14.79
N TYR A 476 7.27 -6.85 -15.58
CA TYR A 476 7.74 -6.54 -16.94
C TYR A 476 9.24 -6.24 -16.97
N VAL A 477 9.71 -5.33 -16.11
CA VAL A 477 11.13 -4.96 -16.06
C VAL A 477 12.03 -6.14 -15.65
N THR A 478 11.60 -6.98 -14.71
CA THR A 478 12.37 -8.17 -14.32
C THR A 478 12.37 -9.30 -15.35
N GLU A 479 11.35 -9.40 -16.19
CA GLU A 479 11.31 -10.37 -17.28
C GLU A 479 12.16 -9.90 -18.46
N CYS A 480 12.13 -8.60 -18.77
CA CYS A 480 13.01 -7.99 -19.77
C CYS A 480 14.50 -8.21 -19.42
N SER A 481 14.87 -8.09 -18.15
CA SER A 481 16.27 -8.31 -17.72
C SER A 481 16.73 -9.77 -17.80
N LYS A 482 15.80 -10.74 -17.74
CA LYS A 482 16.09 -12.18 -17.87
C LYS A 482 16.19 -12.64 -19.33
N LYS A 483 15.56 -11.94 -20.29
CA LYS A 483 15.50 -12.32 -21.72
C LYS A 483 16.71 -11.83 -22.53
N THR A 484 17.94 -11.98 -22.01
CA THR A 484 19.17 -11.69 -22.77
C THR A 484 19.57 -12.80 -23.75
N ASN A 485 18.84 -13.92 -23.86
CA ASN A 485 19.06 -14.92 -24.90
C ASN A 485 17.72 -15.37 -25.52
N TYR A 486 17.64 -15.25 -26.85
CA TYR A 486 16.54 -15.59 -27.76
C TYR A 486 15.41 -14.56 -27.90
N GLY A 487 15.48 -13.86 -29.05
CA GLY A 487 14.49 -12.91 -29.52
C GLY A 487 13.12 -13.55 -29.75
N LYS A 488 12.17 -13.17 -28.89
CA LYS A 488 10.77 -12.93 -29.24
C LYS A 488 10.29 -11.85 -28.27
N ARG A 489 10.13 -10.62 -28.78
CA ARG A 489 9.27 -9.62 -28.11
C ARG A 489 7.90 -10.29 -28.03
N SER A 490 7.53 -10.75 -26.84
CA SER A 490 6.15 -11.16 -26.56
C SER A 490 5.28 -9.96 -26.94
N ARG A 491 4.25 -10.18 -27.77
CA ARG A 491 3.23 -9.17 -28.00
C ARG A 491 2.46 -9.04 -26.69
N ASP A 492 2.92 -8.18 -25.79
CA ASP A 492 2.37 -7.98 -24.44
C ASP A 492 1.09 -7.13 -24.49
N ASN A 493 0.11 -7.58 -25.27
CA ASN A 493 -1.28 -7.18 -25.10
C ASN A 493 -1.96 -8.30 -24.30
N ASP A 494 -1.77 -8.32 -22.99
CA ASP A 494 -2.65 -9.11 -22.10
C ASP A 494 -4.04 -8.47 -22.19
N ILE A 495 -4.86 -8.96 -23.13
CA ILE A 495 -6.29 -8.70 -23.15
C ILE A 495 -6.85 -9.53 -22.00
N ASP A 496 -7.14 -8.86 -20.89
CA ASP A 496 -7.89 -9.45 -19.79
C ASP A 496 -9.16 -10.12 -20.35
N ASN A 497 -9.53 -11.31 -19.86
CA ASN A 497 -10.57 -12.19 -20.45
C ASN A 497 -11.96 -11.51 -20.62
N ASN A 498 -12.13 -10.30 -20.09
CA ASN A 498 -13.32 -9.47 -20.22
C ASN A 498 -13.25 -8.34 -21.27
N GLY A 499 -12.14 -8.16 -22.00
CA GLY A 499 -12.02 -7.19 -23.10
C GLY A 499 -12.14 -5.71 -22.71
N LYS A 500 -12.05 -5.37 -21.41
CA LYS A 500 -12.34 -4.03 -20.87
C LYS A 500 -11.13 -3.17 -20.51
N LEU A 501 -9.92 -3.76 -20.41
CA LEU A 501 -8.72 -3.04 -19.97
C LEU A 501 -7.59 -3.24 -20.97
N VAL A 502 -7.16 -2.15 -21.62
CA VAL A 502 -6.01 -2.14 -22.53
C VAL A 502 -4.78 -1.72 -21.74
N THR A 503 -3.75 -2.56 -21.78
CA THR A 503 -2.46 -2.32 -21.10
C THR A 503 -1.37 -2.17 -22.16
N ALA A 504 -0.46 -1.22 -21.97
CA ALA A 504 0.77 -1.14 -22.77
C ALA A 504 1.95 -0.72 -21.91
N PHE A 505 3.15 -1.06 -22.38
CA PHE A 505 4.42 -0.70 -21.76
C PHE A 505 5.26 0.13 -22.73
N ALA A 506 6.04 1.07 -22.20
CA ALA A 506 7.04 1.81 -22.98
C ALA A 506 8.34 1.94 -22.18
N ASP A 507 9.46 1.75 -22.85
CA ASP A 507 10.80 2.00 -22.36
C ASP A 507 11.34 3.33 -22.90
N PHE A 508 12.18 4.00 -22.09
CA PHE A 508 12.80 5.27 -22.44
C PHE A 508 14.26 5.26 -22.02
N GLU A 509 15.12 5.77 -22.91
CA GLU A 509 16.51 6.09 -22.61
C GLU A 509 16.60 7.54 -22.10
N PRO A 510 16.89 7.76 -20.81
CA PRO A 510 16.97 9.11 -20.26
C PRO A 510 18.25 9.82 -20.71
N ASN A 511 18.13 11.07 -21.15
CA ASN A 511 19.26 11.96 -21.34
C ASN A 511 19.83 12.47 -20.00
N GLU A 512 20.91 13.26 -20.04
CA GLU A 512 21.56 13.81 -18.84
C GLU A 512 20.63 14.69 -17.98
N ARG A 513 19.61 15.29 -18.60
CA ARG A 513 18.58 16.10 -17.93
C ARG A 513 17.45 15.25 -17.32
N GLY A 514 17.51 13.92 -17.45
CA GLY A 514 16.48 13.02 -16.97
C GLY A 514 15.21 13.05 -17.82
N GLN A 515 15.32 13.35 -19.11
CA GLN A 515 14.21 13.32 -20.06
C GLN A 515 14.39 12.15 -21.02
N GLY A 516 13.34 11.39 -21.26
CA GLY A 516 13.32 10.29 -22.22
C GLY A 516 12.16 10.42 -23.20
N PHE A 517 12.32 9.87 -24.41
CA PHE A 517 11.29 9.86 -25.44
C PHE A 517 11.01 8.43 -25.90
N SER A 518 9.74 8.13 -26.18
CA SER A 518 9.31 6.82 -26.65
C SER A 518 8.03 6.92 -27.45
N ASN A 519 7.63 5.82 -28.09
CA ASN A 519 6.37 5.70 -28.80
C ASN A 519 5.56 4.54 -28.20
N CYS A 520 4.25 4.71 -28.11
CA CYS A 520 3.35 3.69 -27.58
C CYS A 520 2.15 3.49 -28.52
N LEU A 521 1.75 2.24 -28.70
CA LEU A 521 0.57 1.87 -29.47
C LEU A 521 -0.43 1.18 -28.54
N LEU A 522 -1.60 1.77 -28.37
CA LEU A 522 -2.69 1.25 -27.55
C LEU A 522 -3.78 0.67 -28.46
N ASP A 523 -4.12 -0.61 -28.25
CA ASP A 523 -5.22 -1.27 -28.97
C ASP A 523 -6.57 -0.91 -28.36
N VAL A 524 -7.05 0.28 -28.70
CA VAL A 524 -8.38 0.79 -28.33
C VAL A 524 -9.41 0.55 -29.43
N SER A 525 -9.10 -0.30 -30.41
CA SER A 525 -9.94 -0.49 -31.60
C SER A 525 -11.36 -1.00 -31.29
N LYS A 526 -11.52 -1.69 -30.16
CA LYS A 526 -12.79 -2.24 -29.69
C LYS A 526 -13.49 -1.38 -28.64
N PHE A 527 -12.97 -0.18 -28.37
CA PHE A 527 -13.57 0.69 -27.36
C PHE A 527 -14.88 1.27 -27.89
N PRO A 528 -15.92 1.39 -27.05
CA PRO A 528 -17.10 2.13 -27.45
C PRO A 528 -16.78 3.61 -27.63
N VAL A 529 -17.57 4.31 -28.45
CA VAL A 529 -17.47 5.76 -28.58
C VAL A 529 -17.59 6.43 -27.21
N GLY A 530 -16.63 7.28 -26.86
CA GLY A 530 -16.56 7.89 -25.54
C GLY A 530 -15.27 8.63 -25.24
N THR A 531 -15.18 9.16 -24.02
CA THR A 531 -13.96 9.78 -23.50
C THR A 531 -13.31 8.85 -22.48
N TYR A 532 -12.00 8.72 -22.59
CA TYR A 532 -11.20 7.78 -21.82
C TYR A 532 -10.03 8.51 -21.16
N ARG A 533 -9.64 8.05 -19.97
CA ARG A 533 -8.41 8.47 -19.28
C ARG A 533 -7.33 7.42 -19.50
N ILE A 534 -6.10 7.88 -19.70
CA ILE A 534 -4.91 7.03 -19.72
C ILE A 534 -4.26 7.13 -18.34
N LYS A 535 -4.54 6.16 -17.47
CA LYS A 535 -3.78 6.02 -16.23
C LYS A 535 -2.37 5.58 -16.58
N TRP A 536 -1.39 6.12 -15.87
CA TRP A 536 0.01 5.79 -16.12
C TRP A 536 0.79 5.75 -14.81
N HIS A 537 1.83 4.92 -14.81
CA HIS A 537 2.79 4.84 -13.72
C HIS A 537 4.17 4.58 -14.33
N SER A 538 5.22 5.08 -13.68
CA SER A 538 6.58 4.92 -14.19
C SER A 538 7.57 4.48 -13.13
N CYS A 539 8.68 3.94 -13.60
CA CYS A 539 9.80 3.55 -12.77
C CYS A 539 11.13 3.87 -13.45
N CYS A 540 12.21 3.87 -12.68
CA CYS A 540 13.56 3.94 -13.20
C CYS A 540 14.46 2.85 -12.62
N ILE A 541 15.47 2.48 -13.40
CA ILE A 541 16.54 1.56 -12.98
C ILE A 541 17.82 2.36 -12.79
N ASP A 542 18.45 2.21 -11.63
CA ASP A 542 19.75 2.82 -11.38
C ASP A 542 20.92 2.01 -11.97
N SER A 543 22.11 2.60 -11.97
CA SER A 543 23.35 1.97 -12.43
C SER A 543 23.74 0.69 -11.68
N GLN A 544 23.13 0.41 -10.51
CA GLN A 544 23.33 -0.82 -9.75
C GLN A 544 22.24 -1.87 -10.05
N GLY A 545 21.32 -1.58 -10.99
CA GLY A 545 20.20 -2.45 -11.34
C GLY A 545 19.05 -2.41 -10.33
N SER A 546 18.99 -1.41 -9.46
CA SER A 546 17.89 -1.28 -8.48
C SER A 546 16.67 -0.60 -9.11
N TYR A 547 15.49 -1.13 -8.79
CA TYR A 547 14.21 -0.59 -9.22
C TYR A 547 13.71 0.50 -8.28
N TRP A 548 13.35 1.65 -8.84
CA TRP A 548 12.75 2.78 -8.15
C TRP A 548 11.42 3.15 -8.81
N SER A 549 10.36 3.24 -8.02
CA SER A 549 9.06 3.74 -8.47
C SER A 549 9.11 5.27 -8.58
N LEU A 550 8.49 5.85 -9.60
CA LEU A 550 8.45 7.29 -9.79
C LEU A 550 7.00 7.77 -9.69
N LEU A 551 6.73 8.67 -8.75
CA LEU A 551 5.39 9.19 -8.57
C LEU A 551 4.99 10.10 -9.74
N PRO A 552 3.75 9.98 -10.25
CA PRO A 552 3.24 10.90 -11.27
C PRO A 552 3.02 12.29 -10.64
N LEU A 553 3.56 13.33 -11.27
CA LEU A 553 3.51 14.71 -10.78
C LEU A 553 2.56 15.62 -11.57
N ASN A 554 2.03 15.12 -12.69
CA ASN A 554 1.06 15.80 -13.53
C ASN A 554 -0.18 14.92 -13.79
N ALA A 555 -1.24 15.54 -14.30
CA ALA A 555 -2.52 14.89 -14.52
C ALA A 555 -2.47 13.78 -15.59
N GLU A 556 -3.44 12.86 -15.50
CA GLU A 556 -3.62 11.77 -16.46
C GLU A 556 -4.05 12.30 -17.84
N PRO A 557 -3.43 11.85 -18.96
CA PRO A 557 -3.88 12.20 -20.30
C PRO A 557 -5.31 11.71 -20.58
N ILE A 558 -6.06 12.47 -21.40
CA ILE A 558 -7.43 12.15 -21.80
C ILE A 558 -7.46 12.01 -23.32
N PHE A 559 -8.15 10.99 -23.83
CA PHE A 559 -8.44 10.86 -25.26
C PHE A 559 -9.92 10.62 -25.53
N THR A 560 -10.34 10.96 -26.74
CA THR A 560 -11.70 10.70 -27.22
C THR A 560 -11.67 9.67 -28.35
N ASP A 561 -12.49 8.64 -28.20
CA ASP A 561 -12.80 7.68 -29.26
C ASP A 561 -14.17 8.01 -29.84
N GLY A 562 -14.28 8.08 -31.17
CA GLY A 562 -15.56 8.36 -31.83
C GLY A 562 -15.59 9.52 -32.81
N GLN A 563 -14.47 9.89 -33.42
CA GLN A 563 -14.58 10.60 -34.69
C GLN A 563 -15.06 9.60 -35.76
N SER A 564 -16.35 9.61 -36.08
CA SER A 564 -16.83 8.97 -37.31
C SER A 564 -16.24 9.73 -38.49
N LEU A 565 -15.52 9.05 -39.38
CA LEU A 565 -15.21 9.60 -40.71
C LEU A 565 -16.52 10.03 -41.37
N GLY A 566 -16.70 11.33 -41.60
CA GLY A 566 -17.84 11.84 -42.37
C GLY A 566 -17.89 11.19 -43.74
N TRP A 567 -19.09 11.01 -44.30
CA TRP A 567 -19.32 10.33 -45.58
C TRP A 567 -18.34 10.80 -46.67
N THR A 568 -18.11 12.11 -46.78
CA THR A 568 -17.18 12.73 -47.73
C THR A 568 -15.74 12.21 -47.60
N MET A 569 -15.26 12.00 -46.38
CA MET A 569 -13.90 11.51 -46.12
C MET A 569 -13.81 10.00 -46.37
N ARG A 570 -14.86 9.23 -46.05
CA ARG A 570 -14.95 7.81 -46.40
C ARG A 570 -14.91 7.61 -47.91
N THR A 571 -15.68 8.41 -48.66
CA THR A 571 -15.67 8.38 -50.13
C THR A 571 -14.30 8.74 -50.65
N LYS A 572 -13.64 9.79 -50.13
CA LYS A 572 -12.31 10.20 -50.59
C LYS A 572 -11.24 9.12 -50.37
N ILE A 573 -11.25 8.44 -49.23
CA ILE A 573 -10.35 7.31 -48.96
C ILE A 573 -10.64 6.16 -49.93
N ALA A 574 -11.91 5.77 -50.08
CA ALA A 574 -12.31 4.70 -51.00
C ALA A 574 -11.91 5.01 -52.45
N THR A 575 -12.11 6.24 -52.93
CA THR A 575 -11.72 6.66 -54.27
C THR A 575 -10.20 6.64 -54.46
N THR A 576 -9.44 7.07 -53.45
CA THR A 576 -7.96 7.07 -53.52
C THR A 576 -7.41 5.64 -53.55
N LEU A 577 -8.00 4.74 -52.76
CA LEU A 577 -7.63 3.33 -52.72
C LEU A 577 -7.99 2.62 -54.04
N ALA A 578 -9.18 2.89 -54.57
CA ALA A 578 -9.61 2.42 -55.89
C ALA A 578 -8.70 2.93 -57.02
N GLN A 579 -8.26 4.19 -56.99
CA GLN A 579 -7.31 4.74 -57.96
C GLN A 579 -5.94 4.08 -57.86
N GLY A 580 -5.45 3.78 -56.65
CA GLY A 580 -4.20 3.05 -56.45
C GLY A 580 -4.25 1.61 -56.97
N ILE A 581 -5.36 0.91 -56.72
CA ILE A 581 -5.61 -0.44 -57.24
C ILE A 581 -5.73 -0.41 -58.77
N ALA A 582 -6.48 0.53 -59.33
CA ALA A 582 -6.61 0.70 -60.78
C ALA A 582 -5.25 0.96 -61.45
N PHE A 583 -4.41 1.80 -60.85
CA PHE A 583 -3.05 2.06 -61.34
C PHE A 583 -2.18 0.80 -61.34
N LEU A 584 -2.26 -0.03 -60.29
CA LEU A 584 -1.53 -1.30 -60.22
C LEU A 584 -2.03 -2.30 -61.28
N HIS A 585 -3.34 -2.35 -61.52
CA HIS A 585 -3.96 -3.18 -62.56
C HIS A 585 -3.59 -2.74 -63.99
N ASP A 586 -3.43 -1.44 -64.24
CA ASP A 586 -3.08 -0.90 -65.57
C ASP A 586 -1.58 -0.99 -65.88
N LYS A 587 -0.70 -0.90 -64.86
CA LYS A 587 0.76 -0.81 -65.07
C LYS A 587 1.50 -2.14 -64.88
N VAL A 588 0.91 -3.12 -64.19
CA VAL A 588 1.53 -4.43 -63.95
C VAL A 588 0.65 -5.50 -64.58
N LYS A 589 1.19 -6.27 -65.54
CA LYS A 589 0.48 -7.40 -66.17
C LYS A 589 -0.24 -8.24 -65.08
N PRO A 590 -1.51 -8.58 -65.26
CA PRO A 590 -2.39 -9.00 -64.17
C PRO A 590 -1.88 -10.29 -63.56
N HIS A 591 -1.33 -10.22 -62.35
CA HIS A 591 -1.37 -11.32 -61.40
C HIS A 591 -2.45 -10.94 -60.38
N VAL A 592 -3.58 -11.62 -60.48
CA VAL A 592 -4.73 -11.45 -59.58
C VAL A 592 -4.25 -11.64 -58.15
N HIS A 593 -4.14 -10.56 -57.38
CA HIS A 593 -3.88 -10.62 -55.94
C HIS A 593 -5.18 -11.06 -55.25
N ARG A 594 -5.44 -12.38 -55.21
CA ARG A 594 -6.43 -12.99 -54.31
C ARG A 594 -5.90 -12.94 -52.87
N TYR A 595 -5.98 -11.79 -52.20
CA TYR A 595 -6.08 -11.69 -50.74
C TYR A 595 -6.71 -10.34 -50.39
N SER A 596 -8.02 -10.24 -50.62
CA SER A 596 -8.89 -9.26 -49.95
C SER A 596 -9.85 -10.09 -49.12
N CYS A 597 -9.67 -10.05 -47.80
CA CYS A 597 -10.37 -10.90 -46.83
C CYS A 597 -11.89 -10.65 -46.80
N GLN A 598 -12.62 -11.72 -46.48
CA GLN A 598 -13.88 -11.65 -45.72
C GLN A 598 -13.63 -11.12 -44.31
#